data_AF-A0A935LVF8-F1
#
_entry.id   AF-A0A935LVF8-F1
#
_cell.length_a   1.000
_cell.length_b   1.000
_cell.length_c   1.000
_cell.angle_alpha   90.00
_cell.angle_beta   90.00
_cell.angle_gamma   90.00
#
_symmetry.space_group_name_H-M   'P 1'
#
loop_
_entity.id
_entity.type
_entity.pdbx_description
1 polymer ?
#
loop_
_entity_poly.entity_id
_entity_poly.type
_entity_poly.pdbx_seq_one_letter_code
_entity_poly.pdbx_strand_id
1 'polypeptide(L)'
;MCSDISLVIIAVVFIAFGINLIRKKALSSTVQFSIYSILLMMVLASSFGLIKIFSGPENISSHLSGTTGDFLANVFYQTLGSVGASVFFAISAILLTLLLIDGNIIKSFARFKLFAERVKDNFNKEKEELTDIKDLKQSEEKS
;
A
#
# COMPACT_ATOMS: atom_id res chain seq x y z
N MET A 1 30.82 13.72 0.68
CA MET A 1 31.52 12.48 0.29
C MET A 1 31.83 11.58 1.48
N CYS A 2 32.60 11.97 2.51
CA CYS A 2 32.79 11.09 3.69
C CYS A 2 31.51 10.85 4.49
N SER A 3 30.60 11.85 4.58
CA SER A 3 29.35 11.70 5.33
C SER A 3 28.35 10.74 4.68
N ASP A 4 28.40 10.59 3.36
CA ASP A 4 27.47 9.76 2.60
C ASP A 4 27.75 8.26 2.82
N ILE A 5 29.04 7.89 2.91
CA ILE A 5 29.48 6.52 3.15
C ILE A 5 29.07 6.03 4.54
N SER A 6 29.20 6.88 5.56
CA SER A 6 28.79 6.56 6.94
C SER A 6 27.28 6.27 7.03
N LEU A 7 26.46 7.03 6.30
CA LEU A 7 25.01 6.86 6.26
C LEU A 7 24.61 5.51 5.65
N VAL A 8 25.28 5.12 4.55
CA VAL A 8 25.05 3.83 3.89
C VAL A 8 25.45 2.67 4.80
N ILE A 9 26.60 2.76 5.47
CA ILE A 9 27.06 1.70 6.40
C ILE A 9 26.08 1.53 7.57
N ILE A 10 25.63 2.63 8.17
CA ILE A 10 24.66 2.59 9.27
C ILE A 10 23.35 1.96 8.80
N ALA A 11 22.85 2.32 7.61
CA ALA A 11 21.64 1.74 7.05
C ALA A 11 21.77 0.22 6.84
N VAL A 12 22.90 -0.24 6.29
CA VAL A 12 23.15 -1.68 6.06
C VAL A 12 23.20 -2.45 7.38
N VAL A 13 23.86 -1.92 8.41
CA VAL A 13 23.92 -2.55 9.74
C VAL A 13 22.54 -2.65 10.36
N PHE A 14 21.73 -1.58 10.27
CA PHE A 14 20.35 -1.59 10.78
C PHE A 14 19.46 -2.62 10.06
N ILE A 15 19.56 -2.72 8.74
CA ILE A 15 18.81 -3.71 7.95
C ILE A 15 19.23 -5.14 8.35
N ALA A 16 20.53 -5.41 8.41
CA ALA A 16 21.04 -6.72 8.80
C ALA A 16 20.61 -7.11 10.23
N PHE A 17 20.63 -6.15 11.16
CA PHE A 17 20.19 -6.35 12.53
C PHE A 17 18.68 -6.60 12.62
N GLY A 18 17.88 -5.84 11.87
CA GLY A 18 16.42 -6.03 11.78
C GLY A 18 16.04 -7.43 11.29
N ILE A 19 16.70 -7.93 10.24
CA ILE A 19 16.48 -9.28 9.71
C ILE A 19 16.86 -10.36 10.75
N ASN A 20 17.97 -10.16 11.46
CA ASN A 20 18.44 -11.12 12.47
C ASN A 20 17.50 -11.18 13.68
N LEU A 21 16.94 -10.04 14.09
CA LEU A 21 15.92 -9.96 15.15
C LEU A 21 14.64 -10.72 14.78
N ILE A 22 14.18 -10.58 13.54
CA ILE A 22 12.97 -11.26 13.04
C ILE A 22 13.17 -12.78 12.98
N ARG A 23 14.39 -13.25 12.64
CA ARG A 23 14.68 -14.69 12.50
C ARG A 23 14.78 -15.45 13.82
N LYS A 24 15.26 -14.83 14.90
CA LYS A 24 15.61 -15.57 16.14
C LYS A 24 14.51 -15.68 17.18
N LYS A 25 13.44 -14.87 17.09
CA LYS A 25 12.33 -14.92 18.03
C LYS A 25 11.04 -15.13 17.26
N ALA A 26 10.32 -16.21 17.55
CA ALA A 26 8.89 -16.24 17.33
C ALA A 26 8.32 -15.08 18.16
N LEU A 27 8.16 -13.93 17.50
CA LEU A 27 7.63 -12.72 18.10
C LEU A 27 6.29 -13.09 18.73
N SER A 28 6.20 -12.93 20.04
CA SER A 28 4.95 -13.11 20.77
C SER A 28 3.85 -12.33 20.05
N SER A 29 2.67 -12.92 19.91
CA SER A 29 1.51 -12.37 19.21
C SER A 29 1.27 -10.89 19.56
N THR A 30 1.49 -10.52 20.83
CA THR A 30 1.40 -9.14 21.33
C THR A 30 2.34 -8.16 20.62
N VAL A 31 3.60 -8.54 20.38
CA VAL A 31 4.58 -7.64 19.73
C VAL A 31 4.25 -7.49 18.25
N GLN A 32 3.78 -8.55 17.60
CA GLN A 32 3.33 -8.48 16.21
C GLN A 32 2.16 -7.51 16.07
N PHE A 33 1.17 -7.61 16.97
CA PHE A 33 0.04 -6.69 17.01
C PHE A 33 0.48 -5.22 17.18
N SER A 34 1.44 -4.94 18.06
CA SER A 34 1.98 -3.58 18.23
C SER A 34 2.66 -3.07 16.96
N ILE A 35 3.49 -3.87 16.31
CA ILE A 35 4.17 -3.50 15.07
C ILE A 35 3.14 -3.21 13.96
N TYR A 36 2.15 -4.08 13.80
CA TYR A 36 1.11 -3.89 12.78
C TYR A 36 0.21 -2.70 13.07
N SER A 37 -0.09 -2.42 14.34
CA SER A 37 -0.84 -1.23 14.74
C SER A 37 -0.09 0.06 14.40
N ILE A 38 1.23 0.09 14.64
CA ILE A 38 2.08 1.24 14.29
C ILE A 38 2.15 1.42 12.77
N LEU A 39 2.32 0.33 12.01
CA LEU A 39 2.32 0.37 10.55
C LEU A 39 0.97 0.85 9.99
N LEU A 40 -0.14 0.37 10.56
CA LEU A 40 -1.49 0.80 10.18
C LEU A 40 -1.67 2.29 10.44
N MET A 41 -1.23 2.78 11.60
CA MET A 41 -1.28 4.21 11.93
C MET A 41 -0.49 5.05 10.91
N MET A 42 0.72 4.61 10.52
CA MET A 42 1.52 5.31 9.49
C MET A 42 0.84 5.31 8.12
N VAL A 43 0.23 4.20 7.71
CA VAL A 43 -0.47 4.10 6.42
C VAL A 43 -1.72 4.98 6.41
N LEU A 44 -2.48 5.03 7.51
CA LEU A 44 -3.63 5.91 7.64
C LEU A 44 -3.22 7.39 7.63
N ALA A 45 -2.20 7.75 8.40
CA ALA A 45 -1.64 9.11 8.42
C ALA A 45 -1.19 9.54 7.01
N SER A 46 -0.48 8.66 6.28
CA SER A 46 -0.05 8.91 4.91
C SER A 46 -1.22 8.99 3.92
N SER A 47 -2.27 8.19 4.11
CA SER A 47 -3.50 8.28 3.31
C SER A 47 -4.16 9.65 3.48
N PHE A 48 -4.24 10.18 4.70
CA PHE A 48 -4.74 11.53 4.95
C PHE A 48 -3.86 12.62 4.33
N GLY A 49 -2.53 12.45 4.37
CA GLY A 49 -1.60 13.32 3.66
C GLY A 49 -1.84 13.32 2.16
N LEU A 50 -2.16 12.16 1.57
CA LEU A 50 -2.48 12.05 0.16
C LEU A 50 -3.79 12.76 -0.19
N ILE A 51 -4.84 12.61 0.64
CA ILE A 51 -6.10 13.33 0.45
C ILE A 51 -5.87 14.84 0.52
N LYS A 52 -5.01 15.31 1.43
CA LYS A 52 -4.63 16.73 1.52
C LYS A 52 -3.96 17.23 0.24
N ILE A 53 -3.09 16.41 -0.39
CA ILE A 53 -2.49 16.74 -1.69
C ILE A 53 -3.56 16.86 -2.79
N PHE A 54 -4.58 16.00 -2.78
CA PHE A 54 -5.65 16.04 -3.79
C PHE A 54 -6.67 17.17 -3.57
N SER A 55 -7.08 17.41 -2.33
CA SER A 55 -8.12 18.37 -1.96
C SER A 55 -7.61 19.79 -1.76
N GLY A 56 -6.29 19.99 -1.77
CA GLY A 56 -5.66 21.27 -1.47
C GLY A 56 -5.44 21.48 0.04
N PRO A 57 -4.38 22.22 0.42
CA PRO A 57 -3.98 22.42 1.82
C PRO A 57 -5.03 23.20 2.64
N GLU A 58 -5.96 23.89 2.01
CA GLU A 58 -7.02 24.65 2.71
C GLU A 58 -8.16 23.78 3.24
N ASN A 59 -8.38 22.59 2.67
CA ASN A 59 -9.55 21.76 3.00
C ASN A 59 -9.30 20.73 4.12
N ILE A 60 -8.03 20.40 4.41
CA ILE A 60 -7.68 19.37 5.40
C ILE A 60 -6.69 19.90 6.43
N SER A 61 -7.10 19.81 7.69
CA SER A 61 -6.26 20.18 8.83
C SER A 61 -4.99 19.33 8.87
N SER A 62 -3.83 20.01 8.92
CA SER A 62 -2.50 19.40 9.04
C SER A 62 -2.35 18.50 10.28
N HIS A 63 -3.26 18.60 11.25
CA HIS A 63 -3.28 17.74 12.43
C HIS A 63 -3.67 16.28 12.15
N LEU A 64 -4.39 16.00 11.06
CA LEU A 64 -4.89 14.66 10.75
C LEU A 64 -3.83 13.75 10.09
N SER A 65 -2.97 14.32 9.26
CA SER A 65 -1.89 13.60 8.57
C SER A 65 -0.60 13.57 9.39
N GLY A 66 -0.32 14.65 10.13
CA GLY A 66 0.98 14.86 10.77
C GLY A 66 2.10 15.05 9.73
N THR A 67 3.29 15.42 10.20
CA THR A 67 4.44 15.71 9.33
C THR A 67 4.96 14.47 8.61
N THR A 68 5.00 13.33 9.30
CA THR A 68 5.46 12.06 8.72
C THR A 68 4.50 11.52 7.65
N GLY A 69 3.19 11.64 7.87
CA GLY A 69 2.18 11.24 6.88
C GLY A 69 2.25 12.10 5.62
N ASP A 70 2.36 13.42 5.79
CA ASP A 70 2.52 14.37 4.67
C ASP A 70 3.80 14.09 3.87
N PHE A 71 4.90 13.79 4.56
CA PHE A 71 6.17 13.45 3.90
C PHE A 71 6.05 12.16 3.08
N LEU A 72 5.53 11.08 3.66
CA LEU A 72 5.35 9.81 2.96
C LEU A 72 4.40 9.98 1.78
N ALA A 73 3.28 10.65 1.97
CA ALA A 73 2.32 10.93 0.89
C ALA A 73 2.99 11.65 -0.29
N ASN A 74 3.80 12.68 -0.02
CA ASN A 74 4.53 13.40 -1.06
C ASN A 74 5.54 12.50 -1.81
N VAL A 75 6.32 11.69 -1.08
CA VAL A 75 7.30 10.78 -1.70
C VAL A 75 6.60 9.78 -2.62
N PHE A 76 5.51 9.17 -2.14
CA PHE A 76 4.74 8.21 -2.93
C PHE A 76 4.02 8.87 -4.11
N TYR A 77 3.46 10.07 -3.92
CA TYR A 77 2.84 10.84 -4.99
C TYR A 77 3.84 11.18 -6.09
N GLN A 78 5.05 11.61 -5.75
CA GLN A 78 6.10 11.92 -6.73
C GLN A 78 6.61 10.67 -7.46
N THR A 79 6.66 9.53 -6.77
CA THR A 79 7.22 8.29 -7.33
C THR A 79 6.22 7.54 -8.22
N LEU A 80 4.96 7.46 -7.80
CA LEU A 80 3.93 6.63 -8.45
C LEU A 80 2.87 7.45 -9.21
N GLY A 81 2.87 8.77 -9.04
CA GLY A 81 1.80 9.64 -9.50
C GLY A 81 0.54 9.55 -8.63
N SER A 82 -0.47 10.36 -8.96
CA SER A 82 -1.73 10.47 -8.21
C SER A 82 -2.48 9.13 -8.11
N VAL A 83 -2.68 8.47 -9.25
CA VAL A 83 -3.43 7.21 -9.33
C VAL A 83 -2.65 6.06 -8.69
N GLY A 84 -1.35 5.99 -8.91
CA GLY A 84 -0.52 4.92 -8.34
C GLY A 84 -0.44 5.01 -6.81
N ALA A 85 -0.28 6.22 -6.28
CA ALA A 85 -0.22 6.43 -4.83
C ALA A 85 -1.55 6.07 -4.15
N SER A 86 -2.70 6.48 -4.71
CA SER A 86 -4.01 6.18 -4.10
C SER A 86 -4.30 4.68 -4.06
N VAL A 87 -4.02 3.96 -5.15
CA VAL A 87 -4.16 2.50 -5.22
C VAL A 87 -3.21 1.81 -4.24
N PHE A 88 -1.95 2.25 -4.17
CA PHE A 88 -0.96 1.67 -3.26
C PHE A 88 -1.38 1.80 -1.79
N PHE A 89 -1.80 3.00 -1.36
CA PHE A 89 -2.25 3.22 0.01
C PHE A 89 -3.55 2.46 0.33
N ALA A 90 -4.49 2.38 -0.61
CA ALA A 90 -5.72 1.60 -0.43
C ALA A 90 -5.42 0.10 -0.23
N ILE A 91 -4.58 -0.49 -1.08
CA ILE A 91 -4.18 -1.91 -0.96
C ILE A 91 -3.42 -2.13 0.36
N SER A 92 -2.49 -1.24 0.70
CA SER A 92 -1.71 -1.33 1.93
C SER A 92 -2.59 -1.27 3.18
N ALA A 93 -3.59 -0.40 3.21
CA ALA A 93 -4.54 -0.28 4.32
C ALA A 93 -5.39 -1.56 4.48
N ILE A 94 -5.90 -2.11 3.37
CA ILE A 94 -6.67 -3.37 3.38
C ILE A 94 -5.78 -4.51 3.88
N LEU A 95 -4.57 -4.64 3.35
CA LEU A 95 -3.65 -5.72 3.69
C LEU A 95 -3.24 -5.64 5.17
N LEU A 96 -2.90 -4.46 5.67
CA LEU A 96 -2.58 -4.27 7.10
C LEU A 96 -3.78 -4.55 8.01
N THR A 97 -4.99 -4.16 7.60
CA THR A 97 -6.20 -4.46 8.38
C THR A 97 -6.46 -5.96 8.45
N LEU A 98 -6.33 -6.68 7.33
CA LEU A 98 -6.43 -8.15 7.31
C LEU A 98 -5.33 -8.81 8.15
N LEU A 99 -4.12 -8.26 8.11
CA LEU A 99 -2.99 -8.72 8.92
C LEU A 99 -3.26 -8.59 10.41
N LEU A 100 -3.87 -7.47 10.81
CA LEU A 100 -4.19 -7.15 12.19
C LEU A 100 -5.29 -8.07 12.74
N ILE A 101 -6.26 -8.44 11.91
CA ILE A 101 -7.35 -9.38 12.27
C ILE A 101 -6.83 -10.81 12.40
N ASP A 102 -6.04 -11.28 11.43
CA ASP A 102 -5.60 -12.68 11.41
C ASP A 102 -4.43 -12.95 12.35
N GLY A 103 -3.65 -11.92 12.71
CA GLY A 103 -2.47 -12.01 13.57
C GLY A 103 -1.37 -12.94 13.02
N ASN A 104 -1.51 -13.40 11.78
CA ASN A 104 -0.62 -14.35 11.14
C ASN A 104 -0.43 -13.98 9.66
N ILE A 105 0.78 -13.52 9.34
CA ILE A 105 1.17 -13.06 8.01
C ILE A 105 0.90 -14.11 6.92
N ILE A 106 1.06 -15.40 7.23
CA ILE A 106 0.90 -16.49 6.26
C ILE A 106 -0.57 -16.62 5.85
N LYS A 107 -1.50 -16.53 6.81
CA LYS A 107 -2.94 -16.60 6.54
C LYS A 107 -3.40 -15.38 5.75
N SER A 108 -2.91 -14.19 6.09
CA SER A 108 -3.28 -12.96 5.40
C SER A 108 -2.75 -12.94 3.96
N PHE A 109 -1.53 -13.41 3.71
CA PHE A 109 -1.00 -13.56 2.34
C PHE A 109 -1.81 -14.55 1.51
N ALA A 110 -2.25 -15.67 2.10
CA ALA A 110 -3.10 -16.63 1.41
C ALA A 110 -4.45 -16.02 1.01
N ARG A 111 -5.08 -15.25 1.91
CA ARG A 111 -6.34 -14.52 1.62
C ARG A 111 -6.13 -13.42 0.58
N PHE A 112 -5.02 -12.69 0.65
CA PHE A 112 -4.69 -11.66 -0.33
C PHE A 112 -4.49 -12.25 -1.72
N LYS A 113 -3.83 -13.41 -1.83
CA LYS A 113 -3.68 -14.12 -3.11
C LYS A 113 -5.05 -14.49 -3.69
N LEU A 114 -5.96 -15.04 -2.88
CA LEU A 114 -7.33 -15.35 -3.32
C LEU A 114 -8.09 -14.10 -3.76
N PHE A 115 -7.89 -12.97 -3.07
CA PHE A 115 -8.49 -11.70 -3.47
C PHE A 115 -7.94 -11.20 -4.81
N ALA A 116 -6.63 -11.25 -5.00
CA ALA A 116 -5.97 -10.86 -6.24
C ALA A 116 -6.42 -11.73 -7.43
N GLU A 117 -6.58 -13.04 -7.22
CA GLU A 117 -7.14 -13.95 -8.23
C GLU A 117 -8.56 -13.55 -8.62
N ARG A 118 -9.45 -13.27 -7.65
CA ARG A 118 -10.81 -12.80 -7.93
C ARG A 118 -10.86 -11.48 -8.69
N VAL A 119 -9.99 -10.53 -8.32
CA VAL A 119 -9.90 -9.24 -9.02
C VAL A 119 -9.46 -9.47 -10.46
N LYS A 120 -8.43 -10.30 -10.69
CA LYS A 120 -7.95 -10.64 -12.04
C LYS A 120 -9.05 -11.29 -12.89
N ASP A 121 -9.81 -12.22 -12.31
CA ASP A 121 -10.89 -12.92 -13.02
C ASP A 121 -12.01 -11.95 -13.42
N ASN A 122 -12.39 -11.02 -12.53
CA ASN A 122 -13.39 -10.00 -12.83
C ASN A 122 -12.91 -9.04 -13.93
N PHE A 123 -11.65 -8.59 -13.89
CA PHE A 123 -11.08 -7.74 -14.93
C PHE A 123 -11.05 -8.42 -16.31
N ASN A 124 -10.76 -9.72 -16.35
CA ASN A 124 -10.77 -10.47 -17.60
C ASN A 124 -12.18 -10.57 -18.19
N LYS A 125 -13.19 -10.87 -17.35
CA LYS A 125 -14.59 -10.93 -17.79
C LYS A 125 -15.09 -9.59 -18.34
N GLU A 126 -14.80 -8.50 -17.63
CA GLU A 126 -15.23 -7.17 -18.04
C GLU A 126 -14.55 -6.73 -19.34
N LYS A 127 -13.30 -7.14 -19.56
CA LYS A 127 -12.60 -6.93 -20.83
C LYS A 127 -13.21 -7.74 -21.99
N GLU A 128 -13.66 -8.97 -21.71
CA GLU A 128 -14.33 -9.83 -22.68
C GLU A 128 -15.67 -9.21 -23.12
N GLU A 129 -16.50 -8.79 -22.17
CA GLU A 129 -17.78 -8.11 -22.44
C GLU A 129 -17.60 -6.81 -23.25
N LEU A 130 -16.59 -6.01 -22.93
CA LEU A 130 -16.29 -4.77 -23.68
C LEU A 130 -15.82 -5.04 -25.11
N THR A 131 -15.20 -6.20 -25.37
CA THR A 131 -14.76 -6.58 -26.71
C THR A 131 -15.95 -7.04 -27.54
N ASP A 132 -16.82 -7.87 -26.97
CA ASP A 132 -18.04 -8.34 -27.63
C ASP A 132 -18.98 -7.18 -28.00
N ILE A 133 -19.12 -6.18 -27.12
CA ILE A 133 -19.94 -4.98 -27.39
C ILE A 133 -19.35 -4.15 -28.56
N LYS A 134 -18.02 -4.07 -28.69
CA LYS A 134 -17.38 -3.34 -29.80
C LYS A 134 -17.60 -4.04 -31.14
N ASP A 135 -17.51 -5.36 -31.15
CA ASP A 135 -17.69 -6.16 -32.37
C ASP A 135 -19.15 -6.10 -32.86
N LEU A 136 -20.11 -6.12 -31.93
CA LEU A 136 -21.53 -5.92 -32.26
C LEU A 136 -21.81 -4.53 -32.86
N LYS A 137 -21.29 -3.45 -32.25
CA LYS A 137 -21.48 -2.09 -32.79
C LYS A 137 -20.85 -1.88 -34.17
N GLN A 138 -19.68 -2.49 -34.43
CA GLN A 138 -19.06 -2.43 -35.76
C GLN A 138 -19.83 -3.23 -36.83
N SER A 139 -20.60 -4.25 -36.42
CA SER A 139 -21.44 -5.01 -37.35
C SER A 139 -22.73 -4.26 -37.72
N GLU A 140 -23.29 -3.45 -36.81
CA GLU A 140 -24.46 -2.60 -37.08
C GLU A 140 -24.12 -1.38 -37.96
N GLU A 141 -22.95 -0.77 -37.81
CA GLU A 141 -22.53 0.37 -38.67
C GLU A 141 -22.20 0.00 -40.12
N LYS A 142 -22.01 -1.31 -40.40
CA LYS A 142 -21.72 -1.81 -41.75
C LYS A 142 -22.94 -2.37 -42.49
N SER A 143 -24.10 -2.45 -41.83
CA SER A 143 -25.36 -2.90 -42.42
C SER A 143 -26.27 -1.74 -42.78
#